data_AF-A0A538KZ56-F1
#
_entry.id   AF-A0A538KZ56-F1
#
_cell.length_a   1.000
_cell.length_b   1.000
_cell.length_c   1.000
_cell.angle_alpha   90.00
_cell.angle_beta   90.00
_cell.angle_gamma   90.00
#
_symmetry.space_group_name_H-M   'P 1'
#
loop_
_entity.id
_entity.type
_entity.pdbx_description
1 polymer ?
#
loop_
_entity_poly.entity_id
_entity_poly.type
_entity_poly.pdbx_seq_one_letter_code
_entity_poly.pdbx_strand_id
1 'polypeptide(L)'
;MRLIRSLVVAAAVAGALAVPASAGPGPSVHGGGSADDMTRFGLAISGGTGHFECLMPAVMTVQATVAGVDWANPTSARFHGVAAVNLAANNPFSLPAGPMVRGAPFYAIVTPGGPGSAAVDLEILGMSFTGQVEHGQITIEP
;
A
#
# COMPACT_ATOMS: atom_id res chain seq x y z
N MET A 1 60.17 10.65 -47.70
CA MET A 1 58.82 10.90 -48.28
C MET A 1 57.89 9.81 -47.79
N ARG A 2 56.77 10.19 -47.15
CA ARG A 2 55.52 9.42 -46.99
C ARG A 2 55.63 8.15 -46.10
N LEU A 3 54.75 7.85 -45.14
CA LEU A 3 53.44 8.39 -44.81
C LEU A 3 53.08 7.92 -43.38
N ILE A 4 52.63 8.84 -42.54
CA ILE A 4 52.03 8.63 -41.22
C ILE A 4 50.74 7.83 -41.39
N ARG A 5 50.54 6.77 -40.60
CA ARG A 5 49.19 6.24 -40.32
C ARG A 5 49.08 5.85 -38.85
N SER A 6 48.68 6.85 -38.07
CA SER A 6 48.17 6.72 -36.70
C SER A 6 46.94 5.82 -36.70
N LEU A 7 46.99 4.71 -35.96
CA LEU A 7 45.83 3.86 -35.69
C LEU A 7 45.30 4.22 -34.30
N VAL A 8 44.25 5.05 -34.25
CA VAL A 8 43.50 5.33 -33.02
C VAL A 8 42.55 4.17 -32.80
N VAL A 9 42.83 3.34 -31.80
CA VAL A 9 41.91 2.31 -31.31
C VAL A 9 40.88 3.01 -30.45
N ALA A 10 39.68 3.24 -30.99
CA ALA A 10 38.53 3.71 -30.23
C ALA A 10 38.01 2.56 -29.35
N ALA A 11 38.27 2.65 -28.04
CA ALA A 11 37.68 1.78 -27.05
C ALA A 11 36.19 2.11 -26.90
N ALA A 12 35.32 1.27 -27.44
CA ALA A 12 33.89 1.33 -27.19
C ALA A 12 33.60 0.76 -25.79
N VAL A 13 33.44 1.64 -24.81
CA VAL A 13 32.88 1.27 -23.50
C VAL A 13 31.38 1.05 -23.70
N ALA A 14 30.96 -0.21 -23.80
CA ALA A 14 29.55 -0.58 -23.75
C ALA A 14 29.03 -0.35 -22.32
N GLY A 15 28.54 0.87 -22.07
CA GLY A 15 27.72 1.14 -20.90
C GLY A 15 26.43 0.34 -21.04
N ALA A 16 26.29 -0.73 -20.25
CA ALA A 16 25.01 -1.38 -20.04
C ALA A 16 24.09 -0.35 -19.37
N LEU A 17 23.30 0.35 -20.18
CA LEU A 17 22.15 1.08 -19.69
C LEU A 17 21.25 0.03 -19.05
N ALA A 18 21.21 0.02 -17.73
CA ALA A 18 20.15 -0.62 -16.98
C ALA A 18 18.84 0.03 -17.46
N VAL A 19 18.21 -0.59 -18.45
CA VAL A 19 16.86 -0.22 -18.86
C VAL A 19 16.04 -0.42 -17.60
N PRO A 20 15.35 0.62 -17.08
CA PRO A 20 14.41 0.39 -16.00
C PRO A 20 13.47 -0.68 -16.52
N ALA A 21 13.39 -1.82 -15.82
CA ALA A 21 12.33 -2.78 -16.07
C ALA A 21 11.04 -1.96 -15.93
N SER A 22 10.40 -1.67 -17.05
CA SER A 22 9.06 -1.13 -17.04
C SER A 22 8.22 -2.23 -16.41
N ALA A 23 8.00 -2.13 -15.09
CA ALA A 23 6.90 -2.79 -14.46
C ALA A 23 5.69 -2.51 -15.37
N GLY A 24 5.00 -3.56 -15.80
CA GLY A 24 3.65 -3.36 -16.35
C GLY A 24 2.84 -2.51 -15.38
N PRO A 25 1.68 -1.96 -15.80
CA PRO A 25 0.80 -1.30 -14.85
C PRO A 25 0.55 -2.27 -13.70
N GLY A 26 1.12 -1.99 -12.53
CA GLY A 26 1.00 -2.87 -11.37
C GLY A 26 -0.46 -2.95 -10.92
N PRO A 27 -0.78 -3.89 -10.03
CA PRO A 27 -2.15 -4.08 -9.55
C PRO A 27 -2.73 -2.80 -8.95
N SER A 28 -4.02 -2.60 -9.15
CA SER A 28 -4.78 -1.49 -8.59
C SER A 28 -5.85 -2.00 -7.63
N VAL A 29 -6.04 -1.30 -6.52
CA VAL A 29 -7.04 -1.62 -5.49
C VAL A 29 -7.70 -0.33 -5.07
N HIS A 30 -9.02 -0.28 -5.24
CA HIS A 30 -9.80 0.93 -5.07
C HIS A 30 -11.04 0.70 -4.21
N GLY A 31 -11.54 1.78 -3.64
CA GLY A 31 -12.81 1.83 -2.94
C GLY A 31 -12.62 1.98 -1.44
N GLY A 32 -13.44 1.29 -0.68
CA GLY A 32 -13.52 1.44 0.76
C GLY A 32 -14.97 1.39 1.23
N GLY A 33 -15.18 1.81 2.46
CA GLY A 33 -16.48 1.77 3.09
C GLY A 33 -16.40 1.83 4.59
N SER A 34 -17.50 1.47 5.25
CA SER A 34 -17.57 1.42 6.70
C SER A 34 -18.20 0.14 7.22
N ALA A 35 -17.72 -0.31 8.37
CA ALA A 35 -18.35 -1.31 9.21
C ALA A 35 -19.43 -0.67 10.11
N ASP A 36 -20.26 -1.50 10.74
CA ASP A 36 -21.34 -1.06 11.64
C ASP A 36 -20.81 -0.41 12.94
N ASP A 37 -19.59 -0.75 13.35
CA ASP A 37 -18.91 -0.13 14.49
C ASP A 37 -18.33 1.27 14.15
N MET A 38 -18.71 1.82 12.99
CA MET A 38 -18.23 3.08 12.41
C MET A 38 -16.76 3.07 11.98
N THR A 39 -16.09 1.91 11.98
CA THR A 39 -14.77 1.77 11.35
C THR A 39 -14.89 2.08 9.86
N ARG A 40 -13.95 2.87 9.32
CA ARG A 40 -13.96 3.27 7.90
C ARG A 40 -12.63 2.91 7.24
N PHE A 41 -12.72 2.51 5.98
CA PHE A 41 -11.60 2.14 5.14
C PHE A 41 -11.61 2.98 3.87
N GLY A 42 -10.43 3.39 3.41
CA GLY A 42 -10.22 4.06 2.13
C GLY A 42 -9.02 3.45 1.41
N LEU A 43 -9.21 3.06 0.16
CA LEU A 43 -8.23 2.39 -0.69
C LEU A 43 -8.08 3.15 -2.00
N ALA A 44 -6.86 3.60 -2.29
CA ALA A 44 -6.50 4.26 -3.54
C ALA A 44 -5.10 3.81 -3.97
N ILE A 45 -4.99 2.58 -4.44
CA ILE A 45 -3.76 1.97 -4.95
C ILE A 45 -3.85 1.87 -6.46
N SER A 46 -2.88 2.41 -7.17
CA SER A 46 -2.78 2.31 -8.63
C SER A 46 -1.35 2.01 -9.03
N GLY A 47 -1.16 1.04 -9.93
CA GLY A 47 0.18 0.65 -10.37
C GLY A 47 1.04 0.05 -9.26
N GLY A 48 0.42 -0.56 -8.23
CA GLY A 48 1.10 -1.16 -7.09
C GLY A 48 1.46 -0.22 -5.93
N THR A 49 1.17 1.08 -6.03
CA THR A 49 1.46 2.08 -4.98
C THR A 49 0.27 2.99 -4.74
N GLY A 50 0.25 3.72 -3.62
CA GLY A 50 -0.80 4.69 -3.38
C GLY A 50 -1.08 4.95 -1.90
N HIS A 51 -2.37 5.06 -1.57
CA HIS A 51 -2.82 5.43 -0.23
C HIS A 51 -3.79 4.41 0.35
N PHE A 52 -3.67 4.20 1.65
CA PHE A 52 -4.61 3.44 2.46
C PHE A 52 -4.91 4.21 3.74
N GLU A 53 -6.18 4.24 4.13
CA GLU A 53 -6.59 4.74 5.42
C GLU A 53 -7.54 3.78 6.12
N CYS A 54 -7.41 3.71 7.44
CA CYS A 54 -8.31 2.99 8.32
C CYS A 54 -8.60 3.83 9.56
N LEU A 55 -9.84 4.26 9.70
CA LEU A 55 -10.33 5.00 10.86
C LEU A 55 -11.11 4.04 11.75
N MET A 56 -10.59 3.72 12.92
CA MET A 56 -11.29 2.97 13.98
C MET A 56 -11.61 3.95 15.12
N PRO A 57 -12.80 4.55 15.19
CA PRO A 57 -13.08 5.70 16.06
C PRO A 57 -12.82 5.46 17.55
N ALA A 58 -13.02 4.23 18.03
CA ALA A 58 -12.76 3.85 19.42
C ALA A 58 -11.29 3.46 19.70
N VAL A 59 -10.47 3.26 18.67
CA VAL A 59 -9.11 2.70 18.80
C VAL A 59 -8.06 3.68 18.30
N MET A 60 -8.02 3.91 16.99
CA MET A 60 -6.99 4.71 16.33
C MET A 60 -7.36 5.08 14.89
N THR A 61 -6.67 6.08 14.35
CA THR A 61 -6.67 6.37 12.91
C THR A 61 -5.32 5.96 12.32
N VAL A 62 -5.35 5.26 11.20
CA VAL A 62 -4.20 4.82 10.41
C VAL A 62 -4.26 5.52 9.07
N GLN A 63 -3.19 6.23 8.72
CA GLN A 63 -3.02 6.94 7.45
C GLN A 63 -1.73 6.44 6.83
N ALA A 64 -1.80 5.79 5.68
CA ALA A 64 -0.72 4.97 5.17
C ALA A 64 -0.36 5.27 3.72
N THR A 65 0.94 5.17 3.42
CA THR A 65 1.47 5.14 2.06
C THR A 65 1.75 3.69 1.71
N VAL A 66 1.11 3.21 0.66
CA VAL A 66 1.31 1.87 0.10
C VAL A 66 2.55 1.90 -0.77
N ALA A 67 3.55 1.11 -0.39
CA ALA A 67 4.85 1.04 -1.05
C ALA A 67 4.91 -0.08 -2.10
N GLY A 68 4.06 -1.10 -1.96
CA GLY A 68 4.00 -2.22 -2.88
C GLY A 68 2.79 -3.11 -2.63
N VAL A 69 2.44 -3.87 -3.67
CA VAL A 69 1.46 -4.96 -3.61
C VAL A 69 2.23 -6.27 -3.69
N ASP A 70 2.10 -7.11 -2.67
CA ASP A 70 2.79 -8.40 -2.59
C ASP A 70 2.19 -9.38 -3.60
N TRP A 71 0.87 -9.36 -3.74
CA TRP A 71 0.11 -10.14 -4.71
C TRP A 71 -1.30 -9.58 -4.87
N ALA A 72 -1.91 -9.77 -6.05
CA ALA A 72 -3.29 -9.45 -6.33
C ALA A 72 -3.91 -10.50 -7.25
N ASN A 73 -5.17 -10.85 -6.99
CA ASN A 73 -5.98 -11.72 -7.83
C ASN A 73 -7.46 -11.30 -7.72
N PRO A 74 -8.38 -11.85 -8.53
CA PRO A 74 -9.79 -11.42 -8.52
C PRO A 74 -10.54 -11.63 -7.19
N THR A 75 -10.00 -12.42 -6.26
CA THR A 75 -10.65 -12.73 -4.98
C THR A 75 -10.00 -12.04 -3.78
N SER A 76 -8.77 -11.55 -3.91
CA SER A 76 -8.07 -10.86 -2.83
C SER A 76 -6.78 -10.19 -3.32
N ALA A 77 -6.28 -9.24 -2.53
CA ALA A 77 -4.95 -8.66 -2.71
C ALA A 77 -4.29 -8.41 -1.36
N ARG A 78 -2.96 -8.49 -1.32
CA ARG A 78 -2.14 -8.11 -0.17
C ARG A 78 -1.18 -7.01 -0.56
N PHE A 79 -1.09 -5.99 0.28
CA PHE A 79 -0.17 -4.87 0.09
C PHE A 79 0.47 -4.44 1.40
N HIS A 80 1.56 -3.68 1.27
CA HIS A 80 2.37 -3.24 2.41
C HIS A 80 2.82 -1.80 2.24
N GLY A 81 3.30 -1.22 3.33
CA GLY A 81 3.90 0.11 3.30
C GLY A 81 4.18 0.65 4.69
N VAL A 82 4.06 1.97 4.81
CA VAL A 82 4.29 2.69 6.07
C VAL A 82 3.10 3.54 6.44
N ALA A 83 2.80 3.61 7.73
CA ALA A 83 1.65 4.33 8.24
C ALA A 83 2.00 5.29 9.38
N ALA A 84 1.23 6.36 9.47
CA ALA A 84 1.10 7.16 10.68
C ALA A 84 -0.11 6.65 11.47
N VAL A 85 0.05 6.52 12.79
CA VAL A 85 -1.00 6.07 13.69
C VAL A 85 -1.27 7.14 14.73
N ASN A 86 -2.54 7.47 14.91
CA ASN A 86 -3.04 8.43 15.89
C ASN A 86 -4.05 7.73 16.81
N LEU A 87 -3.82 7.73 18.11
CA LEU A 87 -4.71 7.06 19.06
C LEU A 87 -5.95 7.89 19.36
N ALA A 88 -7.09 7.20 19.47
CA ALA A 88 -8.35 7.80 19.90
C ALA A 88 -8.28 8.20 21.38
N ALA A 89 -9.12 9.16 21.79
CA ALA A 89 -9.16 9.65 23.17
C ALA A 89 -9.51 8.55 24.20
N ASN A 90 -10.35 7.60 23.80
CA ASN A 90 -10.80 6.49 24.65
C ASN A 90 -10.24 5.15 24.14
N ASN A 91 -8.99 5.17 23.64
CA ASN A 91 -8.37 3.95 23.11
C ASN A 91 -8.24 2.88 24.21
N PRO A 92 -8.33 1.59 23.84
CA PRO A 92 -8.28 0.49 24.80
C PRO A 92 -6.90 0.26 25.42
N PHE A 93 -5.86 0.96 24.94
CA PHE A 93 -4.48 0.76 25.38
C PHE A 93 -4.11 1.58 26.62
N SER A 94 -5.04 2.40 27.15
CA SER A 94 -4.80 3.29 28.28
C SER A 94 -3.64 4.28 28.04
N LEU A 95 -3.37 4.60 26.79
CA LEU A 95 -2.36 5.56 26.36
C LEU A 95 -3.01 6.92 26.08
N PRO A 96 -2.25 8.04 26.18
CA PRO A 96 -2.77 9.34 25.78
C PRO A 96 -3.24 9.37 24.32
N ALA A 97 -4.31 10.12 24.07
CA ALA A 97 -4.77 10.42 22.72
C ALA A 97 -3.69 11.17 21.92
N GLY A 98 -3.73 11.05 20.60
CA GLY A 98 -2.84 11.81 19.72
C GLY A 98 -1.82 10.95 18.98
N PRO A 99 -0.89 11.61 18.26
CA PRO A 99 0.08 10.95 17.41
C PRO A 99 0.90 9.95 18.22
N MET A 100 0.86 8.68 17.82
CA MET A 100 1.57 7.60 18.50
C MET A 100 2.85 7.23 17.76
N VAL A 101 2.76 7.04 16.45
CA VAL A 101 3.91 6.64 15.62
C VAL A 101 3.80 7.23 14.22
N ARG A 102 4.95 7.56 13.65
CA ARG A 102 5.08 8.01 12.27
C ARG A 102 6.02 7.05 11.54
N GLY A 103 5.50 6.29 10.59
CA GLY A 103 6.28 5.33 9.80
C GLY A 103 6.25 3.89 10.34
N ALA A 104 5.17 3.47 10.98
CA ALA A 104 4.99 2.07 11.35
C ALA A 104 4.80 1.21 10.10
N PRO A 105 5.54 0.09 9.93
CA PRO A 105 5.26 -0.85 8.85
C PRO A 105 3.86 -1.45 9.06
N PHE A 106 3.16 -1.68 7.96
CA PHE A 106 1.88 -2.35 7.97
C PHE A 106 1.76 -3.32 6.78
N TYR A 107 0.87 -4.29 6.94
CA TYR A 107 0.35 -5.12 5.87
C TYR A 107 -1.17 -5.04 5.88
N ALA A 108 -1.79 -5.15 4.72
CA ALA A 108 -3.22 -5.30 4.63
C ALA A 108 -3.59 -6.37 3.59
N ILE A 109 -4.62 -7.15 3.89
CA ILE A 109 -5.28 -8.05 2.95
C ILE A 109 -6.68 -7.51 2.72
N VAL A 110 -7.10 -7.48 1.46
CA VAL A 110 -8.44 -7.04 1.08
C VAL A 110 -9.15 -8.10 0.26
N THR A 111 -10.45 -8.23 0.50
CA THR A 111 -11.38 -9.04 -0.29
C THR A 111 -12.29 -8.09 -1.07
N PRO A 112 -12.39 -8.20 -2.41
CA PRO A 112 -13.24 -7.34 -3.20
C PRO A 112 -14.70 -7.73 -3.01
N GLY A 113 -15.62 -6.79 -3.26
CA GLY A 113 -17.05 -7.01 -3.08
C GLY A 113 -17.79 -5.75 -2.71
N GLY A 114 -19.07 -5.91 -2.40
CA GLY A 114 -19.93 -4.84 -1.88
C GLY A 114 -20.26 -5.04 -0.39
N PRO A 115 -21.35 -4.42 0.09
CA PRO A 115 -21.85 -4.58 1.46
C PRO A 115 -21.89 -6.04 1.93
N GLY A 116 -21.30 -6.32 3.08
CA GLY A 116 -21.29 -7.63 3.75
C GLY A 116 -20.44 -8.72 3.06
N SER A 117 -19.68 -8.37 2.01
CA SER A 117 -18.84 -9.31 1.25
C SER A 117 -17.41 -8.82 1.04
N ALA A 118 -17.19 -7.51 1.02
CA ALA A 118 -15.87 -6.91 1.03
C ALA A 118 -15.29 -6.88 2.45
N ALA A 119 -13.97 -7.02 2.55
CA ALA A 119 -13.27 -7.04 3.83
C ALA A 119 -11.89 -6.39 3.72
N VAL A 120 -11.41 -5.86 4.84
CA VAL A 120 -10.05 -5.36 5.04
C VAL A 120 -9.51 -5.93 6.34
N ASP A 121 -8.43 -6.70 6.25
CA ASP A 121 -7.63 -7.15 7.38
C ASP A 121 -6.34 -6.36 7.44
N LEU A 122 -6.14 -5.57 8.50
CA LEU A 122 -4.99 -4.72 8.72
C LEU A 122 -4.10 -5.30 9.81
N GLU A 123 -2.81 -5.49 9.50
CA GLU A 123 -1.77 -5.79 10.47
C GLU A 123 -0.85 -4.59 10.63
N ILE A 124 -0.75 -4.06 11.85
CA ILE A 124 0.09 -2.91 12.17
C ILE A 124 0.49 -2.93 13.64
N LEU A 125 1.72 -2.52 13.95
CA LEU A 125 2.22 -2.47 15.35
C LEU A 125 2.14 -3.83 16.08
N GLY A 126 2.21 -4.94 15.35
CA GLY A 126 2.06 -6.29 15.89
C GLY A 126 0.62 -6.65 16.30
N MET A 127 -0.36 -5.86 15.88
CA MET A 127 -1.80 -6.08 16.12
C MET A 127 -2.51 -6.37 14.80
N SER A 128 -3.60 -7.14 14.88
CA SER A 128 -4.46 -7.46 13.74
C SER A 128 -5.86 -6.88 13.95
N PHE A 129 -6.37 -6.21 12.92
CA PHE A 129 -7.70 -5.60 12.89
C PHE A 129 -8.45 -6.12 11.67
N THR A 130 -9.55 -6.82 11.92
CA THR A 130 -10.44 -7.33 10.88
C THR A 130 -11.63 -6.42 10.73
N GLY A 131 -11.95 -6.06 9.49
CA GLY A 131 -13.09 -5.22 9.15
C GLY A 131 -13.89 -5.78 8.00
N GLN A 132 -15.17 -6.06 8.23
CA GLN A 132 -16.14 -6.25 7.15
C GLN A 132 -16.66 -4.91 6.67
N VAL A 133 -16.82 -4.75 5.36
CA VAL A 133 -17.38 -3.55 4.76
C VAL A 133 -18.89 -3.73 4.65
N GLU A 134 -19.63 -3.12 5.57
CA GLU A 134 -21.10 -3.17 5.60
C GLU A 134 -21.73 -2.09 4.72
N HIS A 135 -21.02 -1.00 4.48
CA HIS A 135 -21.46 0.08 3.60
C HIS A 135 -20.31 0.53 2.71
N GLY A 136 -20.35 0.24 1.41
CA GLY A 136 -19.28 0.58 0.46
C GLY A 136 -18.94 -0.57 -0.47
N GLN A 137 -17.78 -0.49 -1.12
CA GLN A 137 -17.31 -1.52 -2.04
C GLN A 137 -15.78 -1.47 -2.21
N ILE A 138 -15.19 -2.62 -2.48
CA ILE A 138 -13.77 -2.76 -2.82
C ILE A 138 -13.65 -3.42 -4.18
N THR A 139 -12.76 -2.89 -5.02
CA THR A 139 -12.45 -3.43 -6.35
C THR A 139 -10.95 -3.70 -6.44
N ILE A 140 -10.61 -4.82 -7.08
CA ILE A 140 -9.23 -5.23 -7.34
C ILE A 140 -9.07 -5.44 -8.84
N GLU A 141 -8.03 -4.83 -9.40
CA GLU A 141 -7.58 -4.97 -10.78
C GLU A 141 -6.15 -5.54 -10.72
N PRO A 142 -5.97 -6.87 -10.86
CA PRO A 142 -4.68 -7.53 -10.68
C PRO A 142 -3.59 -7.11 -11.67
#